data_AF-A0A662ZGM4-F1
#
_entry.id   AF-A0A662ZGM4-F1
#
_cell.length_a   1.000
_cell.length_b   1.000
_cell.length_c   1.000
_cell.angle_alpha   90.00
_cell.angle_beta   90.00
_cell.angle_gamma   90.00
#
_symmetry.space_group_name_H-M   'P 1'
#
loop_
_entity.id
_entity.type
_entity.pdbx_description
1 polymer ?
#
loop_
_entity_poly.entity_id
_entity_poly.type
_entity_poly.pdbx_seq_one_letter_code
_entity_poly.pdbx_strand_id
1 'polypeptide(L)'
;MNLNQNIFLACACLFSTVIVGCSSSEGTSASFDVSIYPSKDLAKVYGYYPSFEVDILGAGNEDTIKLGTYSIDRYFESESPVRKYYAPVTFRFSDNDLKVKTLSSDDPAYKKIMGRSPQYLAVIVNLPYGPEKKEGEEGAAAPKLDPRIFTYQIPTGFFEEQPDLYLKIVGTGIVRTTKEDAEEDLPEAPETAKQPHNMELNCVKSSGRELKCQELPPKEERAPN
;
A
#
# COMPACT_ATOMS: atom_id res chain seq x y z
N MET A 1 -65.20 18.43 49.67
CA MET A 1 -64.97 19.89 49.51
C MET A 1 -64.06 20.32 50.64
N ASN A 2 -62.79 20.59 50.34
CA ASN A 2 -61.94 21.54 51.06
C ASN A 2 -60.74 21.85 50.17
N LEU A 3 -60.68 23.11 49.76
CA LEU A 3 -59.72 23.75 48.89
C LEU A 3 -58.95 24.73 49.78
N ASN A 4 -57.61 24.70 49.75
CA ASN A 4 -56.67 25.82 49.96
C ASN A 4 -55.24 25.25 50.06
N GLN A 5 -54.39 25.43 49.04
CA GLN A 5 -53.53 26.60 48.74
C GLN A 5 -52.41 26.85 49.77
N ASN A 6 -51.17 26.53 49.36
CA ASN A 6 -49.88 27.16 49.69
C ASN A 6 -48.93 26.75 48.52
N ILE A 7 -48.55 27.61 47.56
CA ILE A 7 -47.67 28.78 47.58
C ILE A 7 -46.16 28.43 47.65
N PHE A 8 -45.44 28.87 46.61
CA PHE A 8 -43.98 29.13 46.45
C PHE A 8 -42.96 27.99 46.60
N LEU A 9 -42.23 27.68 45.50
CA LEU A 9 -40.76 27.72 45.36
C LEU A 9 -40.35 27.03 44.03
N ALA A 10 -39.88 27.79 43.04
CA ALA A 10 -38.46 28.03 42.74
C ALA A 10 -37.89 27.12 41.63
N CYS A 11 -37.70 27.78 40.49
CA CYS A 11 -36.65 27.61 39.49
C CYS A 11 -35.48 26.68 39.90
N ALA A 12 -35.29 25.59 39.14
CA ALA A 12 -34.03 24.87 39.09
C ALA A 12 -33.79 24.38 37.65
N CYS A 13 -33.28 25.28 36.81
CA CYS A 13 -32.46 24.91 35.66
C CYS A 13 -31.17 24.29 36.16
N LEU A 14 -30.97 22.97 36.05
CA LEU A 14 -29.62 22.40 36.12
C LEU A 14 -29.48 21.24 35.14
N PHE A 15 -29.02 21.62 33.93
CA PHE A 15 -28.04 20.90 33.12
C PHE A 15 -28.01 19.38 33.31
N SER A 16 -28.88 18.67 32.58
CA SER A 16 -28.50 17.34 32.11
C SER A 16 -27.41 17.53 31.07
N THR A 17 -26.18 17.67 31.55
CA THR A 17 -24.96 17.42 30.79
C THR A 17 -25.06 16.01 30.25
N VAL A 18 -25.55 15.91 29.01
CA VAL A 18 -25.20 14.78 28.15
C VAL A 18 -23.70 14.90 27.98
N ILE A 19 -22.95 14.27 28.89
CA ILE A 19 -21.58 13.90 28.64
C ILE A 19 -21.71 12.87 27.52
N VAL A 20 -21.78 13.35 26.28
CA VAL A 20 -21.32 12.60 25.12
C VAL A 20 -19.84 12.41 25.41
N GLY A 21 -19.55 11.37 26.19
CA GLY A 21 -18.24 10.81 26.29
C GLY A 21 -17.94 10.29 24.90
N CYS A 22 -17.38 11.16 24.05
CA CYS A 22 -16.39 10.70 23.11
C CYS A 22 -15.35 10.00 23.98
N SER A 23 -15.48 8.68 24.13
CA SER A 23 -14.33 7.82 24.34
C SER A 23 -13.38 8.14 23.21
N SER A 24 -12.53 9.14 23.44
CA SER A 24 -11.26 9.25 22.75
C SER A 24 -10.52 8.00 23.17
N SER A 25 -10.74 6.91 22.43
CA SER A 25 -9.83 5.79 22.41
C SER A 25 -8.45 6.40 22.29
N GLU A 26 -7.61 6.18 23.29
CA GLU A 26 -6.18 6.45 23.29
C GLU A 26 -5.54 5.55 22.23
N GLY A 27 -5.91 5.77 20.97
CA GLY A 27 -5.22 5.27 19.81
C GLY A 27 -3.95 6.08 19.67
N THR A 28 -2.88 5.41 19.30
CA THR A 28 -1.58 6.03 19.01
C THR A 28 -1.80 7.24 18.11
N SER A 29 -1.53 8.46 18.59
CA SER A 29 -1.70 9.72 17.83
C SER A 29 -0.70 9.89 16.67
N ALA A 30 0.05 8.83 16.35
CA ALA A 30 1.00 8.83 15.26
C ALA A 30 0.24 8.99 13.93
N SER A 31 0.54 10.07 13.21
CA SER A 31 -0.01 10.38 11.90
C SER A 31 1.15 10.66 10.97
N PHE A 32 1.35 9.79 9.99
CA PHE A 32 2.37 9.93 8.96
C PHE A 32 1.93 9.14 7.73
N ASP A 33 2.35 9.59 6.55
CA ASP A 33 2.05 8.90 5.30
C ASP A 33 3.11 7.84 5.01
N VAL A 34 2.70 6.76 4.33
CA VAL A 34 3.62 5.68 3.92
C VAL A 34 3.66 5.63 2.40
N SER A 35 4.78 6.05 1.81
CA SER A 35 5.00 6.08 0.37
C SER A 35 5.92 4.94 -0.05
N ILE A 36 5.49 4.16 -1.04
CA ILE A 36 6.19 2.98 -1.54
C ILE A 36 6.38 3.09 -3.05
N TYR A 37 7.58 2.80 -3.53
CA TYR A 37 7.90 2.84 -4.97
C TYR A 37 8.95 1.79 -5.38
N PRO A 38 8.91 1.29 -6.64
CA PRO A 38 9.98 0.48 -7.20
C PRO A 38 11.20 1.34 -7.53
N SER A 39 12.41 0.86 -7.18
CA SER A 39 13.67 1.50 -7.57
C SER A 39 14.07 1.16 -9.01
N LYS A 40 14.83 2.05 -9.68
CA LYS A 40 15.46 1.75 -10.99
C LYS A 40 16.35 0.51 -10.96
N ASP A 41 16.92 0.19 -9.80
CA ASP A 41 17.79 -0.98 -9.62
C ASP A 41 17.01 -2.30 -9.68
N LEU A 42 15.68 -2.29 -9.49
CA LEU A 42 14.85 -3.49 -9.57
C LEU A 42 14.97 -4.16 -10.95
N ALA A 43 14.92 -3.36 -12.03
CA ALA A 43 15.09 -3.86 -13.39
C ALA A 43 16.54 -4.31 -13.69
N LYS A 44 17.55 -3.75 -13.00
CA LYS A 44 18.94 -4.21 -13.16
C LYS A 44 19.12 -5.62 -12.60
N VAL A 45 18.42 -5.96 -11.51
CA VAL A 45 18.49 -7.29 -10.89
C VAL A 45 17.70 -8.33 -11.68
N TYR A 46 16.47 -8.01 -12.08
CA TYR A 46 15.58 -8.99 -12.73
C TYR A 46 15.63 -8.97 -14.26
N GLY A 47 16.25 -7.97 -14.87
CA GLY A 47 16.22 -7.72 -16.32
C GLY A 47 14.91 -7.09 -16.83
N TYR A 48 13.91 -6.94 -15.96
CA TYR A 48 12.61 -6.32 -16.20
C TYR A 48 12.00 -5.85 -14.86
N TYR A 49 10.89 -5.11 -14.89
CA TYR A 49 10.12 -4.80 -13.68
C TYR A 49 9.10 -5.92 -13.43
N PRO A 50 9.28 -6.77 -12.40
CA PRO A 50 8.30 -7.81 -12.11
C PRO A 50 6.98 -7.20 -11.64
N SER A 51 5.89 -7.94 -11.81
CA SER A 51 4.65 -7.64 -11.09
C SER A 51 4.77 -8.15 -9.66
N PHE A 52 4.51 -7.30 -8.68
CA PHE A 52 4.61 -7.65 -7.27
C PHE A 52 3.56 -6.94 -6.42
N GLU A 53 3.29 -7.52 -5.26
CA GLU A 53 2.40 -6.95 -4.24
C GLU A 53 3.23 -6.48 -3.05
N VAL A 54 2.81 -5.38 -2.42
CA VAL A 54 3.34 -4.89 -1.15
C VAL A 54 2.19 -4.79 -0.15
N ASP A 55 2.29 -5.53 0.93
CA ASP A 55 1.33 -5.51 2.03
C ASP A 55 1.85 -4.60 3.15
N ILE A 56 0.99 -3.71 3.64
CA ILE A 56 1.23 -2.83 4.80
C ILE A 56 0.29 -3.25 5.92
N LEU A 57 0.81 -3.52 7.11
CA LEU A 57 0.02 -3.96 8.27
C LEU A 57 0.56 -3.44 9.60
N GLY A 58 -0.32 -3.38 10.60
CA GLY A 58 0.04 -3.09 11.98
C GLY A 58 0.31 -4.37 12.76
N ALA A 59 1.39 -4.39 13.54
CA ALA A 59 1.83 -5.53 14.34
C ALA A 59 2.20 -5.11 15.78
N GLY A 60 1.98 -6.02 16.73
CA GLY A 60 2.58 -5.94 18.07
C GLY A 60 4.01 -6.49 18.07
N ASN A 61 4.72 -6.35 19.19
CA ASN A 61 6.10 -6.85 19.33
C ASN A 61 6.23 -8.38 19.11
N GLU A 62 5.27 -9.18 19.58
CA GLU A 62 5.32 -10.63 19.34
C GLU A 62 5.04 -10.98 17.87
N ASP A 63 4.18 -10.20 17.23
CA ASP A 63 3.76 -10.41 15.85
C ASP A 63 4.89 -10.09 14.88
N THR A 64 5.72 -9.07 15.16
CA THR A 64 6.90 -8.76 14.33
C THR A 64 7.95 -9.87 14.38
N ILE A 65 8.17 -10.49 15.54
CA ILE A 65 9.08 -11.64 15.68
C ILE A 65 8.54 -12.84 14.86
N LYS A 66 7.24 -13.11 14.96
CA LYS A 66 6.59 -14.16 14.16
C LYS A 66 6.70 -13.89 12.67
N LEU A 67 6.40 -12.66 12.23
CA LEU A 67 6.50 -12.26 10.83
C LEU A 67 7.94 -12.41 10.32
N GLY A 68 8.94 -11.97 11.09
CA GLY A 68 10.36 -12.04 10.72
C GLY A 68 10.91 -13.45 10.50
N THR A 69 10.21 -14.47 11.01
CA THR A 69 10.58 -15.90 10.84
C THR A 69 9.61 -16.67 9.94
N TYR A 70 8.52 -16.05 9.52
CA TYR A 70 7.52 -16.68 8.67
C TYR A 70 7.95 -16.64 7.21
N SER A 71 7.73 -17.74 6.48
CA SER A 71 8.04 -17.79 5.05
C SER A 71 7.17 -16.80 4.28
N ILE A 72 7.80 -15.87 3.56
CA ILE A 72 7.09 -14.89 2.74
C ILE A 72 6.31 -15.54 1.61
N ASP A 73 6.84 -16.60 1.03
CA ASP A 73 6.14 -17.34 -0.02
C ASP A 73 4.84 -17.95 0.53
N ARG A 74 4.89 -18.52 1.75
CA ARG A 74 3.68 -18.99 2.46
C ARG A 74 2.76 -17.85 2.90
N TYR A 75 3.30 -16.65 3.14
CA TYR A 75 2.51 -15.49 3.51
C TYR A 75 1.63 -15.03 2.34
N PHE A 76 2.14 -15.06 1.11
CA PHE A 76 1.41 -14.64 -0.10
C PHE A 76 0.58 -15.74 -0.77
N GLU A 77 0.58 -16.97 -0.25
CA GLU A 77 -0.37 -18.01 -0.66
C GLU A 77 -1.82 -17.50 -0.55
N SER A 78 -2.68 -17.85 -1.52
CA SER A 78 -4.07 -17.36 -1.60
C SER A 78 -4.88 -17.61 -0.33
N GLU A 79 -4.58 -18.72 0.36
CA GLU A 79 -5.27 -19.16 1.57
C GLU A 79 -4.44 -18.94 2.85
N SER A 80 -3.45 -18.05 2.81
CA SER A 80 -2.59 -17.73 3.96
C SER A 80 -3.42 -17.24 5.16
N PRO A 81 -3.50 -18.03 6.26
CA PRO A 81 -4.25 -17.62 7.45
C PRO A 81 -3.60 -16.41 8.12
N VAL A 82 -2.27 -16.27 8.01
CA VAL A 82 -1.50 -15.16 8.56
C VAL A 82 -1.85 -13.87 7.83
N ARG A 83 -1.85 -13.86 6.49
CA ARG A 83 -2.23 -12.68 5.69
C ARG A 83 -3.69 -12.29 5.96
N LYS A 84 -4.60 -13.28 6.05
CA LYS A 84 -6.02 -13.06 6.40
C LYS A 84 -6.18 -12.45 7.81
N TYR A 85 -5.42 -12.91 8.79
CA TYR A 85 -5.46 -12.42 10.17
C TYR A 85 -5.07 -10.94 10.30
N TYR A 86 -4.01 -10.52 9.59
CA TYR A 86 -3.57 -9.13 9.64
C TYR A 86 -4.46 -8.20 8.81
N ALA A 87 -5.12 -8.72 7.77
CA ALA A 87 -5.96 -7.96 6.85
C ALA A 87 -5.23 -6.70 6.32
N PRO A 88 -4.06 -6.87 5.66
CA PRO A 88 -3.18 -5.78 5.24
C PRO A 88 -3.83 -4.87 4.19
N VAL A 89 -3.26 -3.68 4.02
CA VAL A 89 -3.46 -2.87 2.82
C VAL A 89 -2.46 -3.33 1.77
N THR A 90 -2.97 -3.69 0.58
CA THR A 90 -2.13 -4.21 -0.51
C THR A 90 -1.98 -3.19 -1.62
N PHE A 91 -0.75 -2.82 -1.92
CA PHE A 91 -0.38 -2.12 -3.14
C PHE A 91 0.11 -3.11 -4.20
N ARG A 92 -0.30 -2.88 -5.44
CA ARG A 92 0.11 -3.69 -6.58
C ARG A 92 0.94 -2.86 -7.53
N PHE A 93 2.08 -3.39 -7.92
CA PHE A 93 2.98 -2.81 -8.92
C PHE A 93 3.09 -3.76 -10.10
N SER A 94 3.21 -3.18 -11.28
CA SER A 94 3.42 -3.92 -12.52
C SER A 94 4.29 -3.08 -13.44
N ASP A 95 4.79 -3.68 -14.52
CA ASP A 95 5.48 -2.98 -15.59
C ASP A 95 4.69 -1.78 -16.16
N ASN A 96 3.36 -1.80 -16.06
CA ASN A 96 2.47 -0.72 -16.50
C ASN A 96 2.12 0.31 -15.42
N ASP A 97 2.43 0.03 -14.16
CA ASP A 97 2.13 0.89 -13.02
C ASP A 97 3.26 0.84 -11.99
N LEU A 98 4.27 1.66 -12.24
CA LEU A 98 5.46 1.82 -11.41
C LEU A 98 5.45 3.13 -10.59
N LYS A 99 4.30 3.81 -10.53
CA LYS A 99 4.17 5.09 -9.82
C LYS A 99 4.26 4.87 -8.31
N VAL A 100 4.71 5.91 -7.59
CA VAL A 100 4.65 5.94 -6.12
C VAL A 100 3.22 5.70 -5.67
N LYS A 101 3.05 4.84 -4.66
CA LYS A 101 1.77 4.59 -4.00
C LYS A 101 1.88 5.01 -2.55
N THR A 102 0.94 5.84 -2.11
CA THR A 102 0.96 6.42 -0.77
C THR A 102 -0.28 5.96 0.00
N LEU A 103 -0.06 5.37 1.16
CA LEU A 103 -1.10 5.15 2.16
C LEU A 103 -1.12 6.39 3.05
N SER A 104 -2.07 7.29 2.79
CA SER A 104 -2.21 8.51 3.57
C SER A 104 -2.75 8.20 4.97
N SER A 105 -2.25 8.93 5.96
CA SER A 105 -2.74 8.91 7.33
C SER A 105 -4.24 9.23 7.46
N ASP A 106 -4.80 9.95 6.48
CA ASP A 106 -6.23 10.26 6.42
C ASP A 106 -7.09 9.13 5.84
N ASP A 107 -6.48 8.14 5.18
CA ASP A 107 -7.17 7.03 4.54
C ASP A 107 -7.90 6.14 5.58
N PRO A 108 -9.17 5.76 5.36
CA PRO A 108 -9.88 4.81 6.23
C PRO A 108 -9.12 3.50 6.48
N ALA A 109 -8.35 3.02 5.52
CA ALA A 109 -7.55 1.81 5.64
C ALA A 109 -6.35 2.00 6.59
N TYR A 110 -5.70 3.16 6.56
CA TYR A 110 -4.67 3.54 7.54
C TYR A 110 -5.27 3.60 8.94
N LYS A 111 -6.40 4.31 9.09
CA LYS A 111 -7.12 4.43 10.37
C LYS A 111 -7.55 3.07 10.91
N LYS A 112 -7.91 2.11 10.05
CA LYS A 112 -8.19 0.73 10.44
C LYS A 112 -6.95 -0.01 10.96
N ILE A 113 -5.78 0.17 10.33
CA ILE A 113 -4.51 -0.40 10.80
C ILE A 113 -4.15 0.19 12.18
N MET A 114 -4.16 1.52 12.30
CA MET A 114 -3.75 2.22 13.52
C MET A 114 -4.76 2.09 14.66
N GLY A 115 -6.04 1.89 14.36
CA GLY A 115 -7.10 1.65 15.35
C GLY A 115 -6.93 0.34 16.13
N ARG A 116 -6.02 -0.56 15.71
CA ARG A 116 -5.60 -1.74 16.47
C ARG A 116 -4.49 -1.44 17.50
N SER A 117 -4.09 -0.17 17.63
CA SER A 117 -2.97 0.31 18.45
C SER A 117 -1.68 -0.50 18.25
N PRO A 118 -1.20 -0.65 16.99
CA PRO A 118 0.03 -1.39 16.73
C PRO A 118 1.25 -0.68 17.31
N GLN A 119 2.26 -1.46 17.68
CA GLN A 119 3.57 -0.96 18.11
C GLN A 119 4.53 -0.81 16.93
N TYR A 120 4.28 -1.57 15.87
CA TYR A 120 5.09 -1.59 14.66
C TYR A 120 4.19 -1.53 13.43
N LEU A 121 4.69 -0.87 12.39
CA LEU A 121 4.22 -1.05 11.03
C LEU A 121 5.13 -2.07 10.35
N ALA A 122 4.57 -3.13 9.78
CA ALA A 122 5.30 -4.08 8.95
C ALA A 122 4.90 -3.88 7.49
N VAL A 123 5.91 -3.88 6.62
CA VAL A 123 5.78 -3.80 5.17
C VAL A 123 6.41 -5.05 4.59
N ILE A 124 5.65 -5.78 3.78
CA ILE A 124 6.03 -7.09 3.26
C ILE A 124 5.87 -7.08 1.75
N VAL A 125 6.91 -7.45 1.01
CA VAL A 125 6.87 -7.47 -0.46
C VAL A 125 6.93 -8.88 -1.04
N ASN A 126 6.06 -9.17 -2.00
CA ASN A 126 6.08 -10.42 -2.77
C ASN A 126 7.07 -10.32 -3.94
N LEU A 127 8.36 -10.22 -3.63
CA LEU A 127 9.41 -10.34 -4.65
C LEU A 127 9.90 -11.78 -4.75
N PRO A 128 10.23 -12.25 -5.97
CA PRO A 128 10.92 -13.51 -6.16
C PRO A 128 12.30 -13.41 -5.53
N TYR A 129 12.49 -14.06 -4.38
CA TYR A 129 13.77 -14.10 -3.70
C TYR A 129 14.60 -15.26 -4.26
N GLY A 130 15.63 -14.93 -5.02
CA GLY A 130 16.71 -15.87 -5.31
C GLY A 130 17.70 -15.81 -4.15
N PRO A 131 17.77 -16.80 -3.24
CA PRO A 131 18.90 -16.84 -2.34
C PRO A 131 20.14 -17.10 -3.19
N GLU A 132 21.10 -16.18 -3.22
CA GLU A 132 22.49 -16.57 -3.46
C GLU A 132 22.94 -17.41 -2.26
N LYS A 133 22.51 -18.68 -2.21
CA LYS A 133 23.30 -19.69 -1.51
C LYS A 133 24.50 -19.94 -2.41
N LYS A 134 25.64 -19.36 -2.06
CA LYS A 134 26.90 -19.96 -2.49
C LYS A 134 26.94 -21.34 -1.83
N GLU A 135 26.89 -22.39 -2.65
CA GLU A 135 27.10 -23.76 -2.18
C GLU A 135 28.44 -23.80 -1.40
N GLY A 136 28.38 -23.96 -0.07
CA GLY A 136 29.58 -24.09 0.77
C GLY A 136 29.60 -23.35 2.12
N GLU A 137 28.69 -22.43 2.42
CA GLU A 137 28.62 -21.82 3.76
C GLU A 137 27.80 -22.67 4.75
N GLU A 138 28.40 -23.76 5.21
CA GLU A 138 27.97 -24.50 6.40
C GLU A 138 28.51 -23.81 7.66
N GLY A 139 27.91 -22.68 8.03
CA GLY A 139 28.11 -22.04 9.32
C GLY A 139 26.75 -21.69 9.87
N ALA A 140 26.51 -22.00 11.15
CA ALA A 140 25.26 -21.71 11.86
C ALA A 140 24.97 -20.20 11.88
N ALA A 141 24.39 -19.70 10.79
CA ALA A 141 23.98 -18.32 10.67
C ALA A 141 22.69 -18.15 11.46
N ALA A 142 22.65 -17.13 12.33
CA ALA A 142 21.44 -16.63 12.94
C ALA A 142 20.31 -16.54 11.89
N PRO A 143 19.03 -16.66 12.27
CA PRO A 143 17.92 -16.51 11.32
C PRO A 143 18.08 -15.17 10.60
N LYS A 144 18.53 -15.23 9.34
CA LYS A 144 18.74 -14.05 8.51
C LYS A 144 17.35 -13.50 8.23
N LEU A 145 17.06 -12.32 8.78
CA LEU A 145 15.80 -11.63 8.52
C LEU A 145 15.58 -11.54 7.02
N ASP A 146 14.40 -11.96 6.55
CA ASP A 146 14.06 -11.92 5.13
C ASP A 146 14.01 -10.44 4.69
N PRO A 147 14.87 -10.02 3.73
CA PRO A 147 14.95 -8.62 3.30
C PRO A 147 13.64 -8.12 2.64
N ARG A 148 12.72 -9.02 2.32
CA ARG A 148 11.36 -8.69 1.86
C ARG A 148 10.43 -8.22 2.97
N ILE A 149 10.89 -8.19 4.22
CA ILE A 149 10.16 -7.68 5.39
C ILE A 149 10.89 -6.44 5.91
N PHE A 150 10.15 -5.34 6.05
CA PHE A 150 10.59 -4.14 6.73
C PHE A 150 9.68 -3.86 7.91
N THR A 151 10.25 -3.62 9.09
CA THR A 151 9.50 -3.25 10.30
C THR A 151 9.90 -1.88 10.79
N TYR A 152 8.93 -1.00 10.97
CA TYR A 152 9.09 0.34 11.52
C TYR A 152 8.43 0.42 12.90
N GLN A 153 9.19 0.80 13.92
CA GLN A 153 8.63 1.04 15.25
C GLN A 153 7.86 2.37 15.23
N ILE A 154 6.57 2.31 15.56
CA ILE A 154 5.72 3.49 15.59
C ILE A 154 6.11 4.32 16.82
N PRO A 155 6.55 5.58 16.66
CA PRO A 155 6.88 6.43 17.78
C PRO A 155 5.64 6.71 18.65
N THR A 156 5.80 6.61 19.96
CA THR A 156 4.73 6.77 20.96
C THR A 156 4.69 8.16 21.59
N GLY A 157 5.44 9.13 21.05
CA GLY A 157 5.52 10.50 21.54
C GLY A 157 4.37 11.38 21.03
N PHE A 158 3.84 12.24 21.91
CA PHE A 158 2.70 13.14 21.60
C PHE A 158 3.11 14.42 20.86
N PHE A 159 4.40 14.80 20.89
CA PHE A 159 4.89 16.11 20.43
C PHE A 159 5.95 16.04 19.33
N GLU A 160 6.24 14.85 18.81
CA GLU A 160 7.19 14.69 17.72
C GLU A 160 6.43 14.65 16.40
N GLU A 161 6.61 15.67 15.56
CA GLU A 161 6.22 15.60 14.15
C GLU A 161 6.88 14.35 13.57
N GLN A 162 6.07 13.37 13.18
CA GLN A 162 6.58 12.12 12.65
C GLN A 162 6.85 12.31 11.16
N PRO A 163 8.10 12.12 10.71
CA PRO A 163 8.39 12.24 9.29
C PRO A 163 7.68 11.12 8.55
N ASP A 164 7.13 11.46 7.38
CA ASP A 164 6.57 10.47 6.45
C ASP A 164 7.57 9.36 6.15
N LEU A 165 7.05 8.15 5.97
CA LEU A 165 7.83 6.96 5.71
C LEU A 165 7.94 6.72 4.20
N TYR A 166 9.15 6.90 3.66
CA TYR A 166 9.46 6.58 2.27
C TYR A 166 10.22 5.25 2.18
N LEU A 167 9.67 4.31 1.43
CA LEU A 167 10.22 2.97 1.23
C LEU A 167 10.41 2.69 -0.26
N LYS A 168 11.60 2.23 -0.62
CA LYS A 168 11.91 1.77 -1.97
C LYS A 168 12.04 0.26 -2.03
N ILE A 169 11.47 -0.32 -3.07
CA ILE A 169 11.55 -1.74 -3.38
C ILE A 169 12.74 -1.95 -4.32
N VAL A 170 13.78 -2.62 -3.83
CA VAL A 170 15.00 -2.95 -4.57
C VAL A 170 15.02 -4.43 -4.93
N GLY A 171 15.99 -4.85 -5.76
CA GLY A 171 16.12 -6.22 -6.26
C GLY A 171 16.07 -7.32 -5.20
N THR A 172 16.46 -7.04 -3.97
CA THR A 172 16.52 -8.04 -2.89
C THR A 172 15.50 -7.81 -1.78
N GLY A 173 14.78 -6.68 -1.74
CA GLY A 173 13.96 -6.35 -0.59
C GLY A 173 13.53 -4.89 -0.48
N ILE A 174 13.34 -4.44 0.76
CA ILE A 174 12.78 -3.12 1.08
C ILE A 174 13.85 -2.26 1.78
N VAL A 175 14.00 -1.01 1.35
CA VAL A 175 14.95 -0.05 1.94
C VAL A 175 14.22 1.24 2.29
N ARG A 176 14.48 1.79 3.47
CA ARG A 176 14.02 3.13 3.85
C ARG A 176 14.86 4.21 3.17
N THR A 177 14.21 5.26 2.71
CA THR A 177 14.84 6.33 1.92
C THR A 177 14.24 7.70 2.30
N THR A 178 14.65 8.78 1.63
CA THR A 178 14.04 10.10 1.82
C THR A 178 13.05 10.45 0.70
N LYS A 179 12.36 11.58 0.84
CA LYS A 179 11.47 12.09 -0.20
C LYS A 179 12.24 12.45 -1.48
N GLU A 180 13.41 13.05 -1.32
CA GLU A 180 14.28 13.48 -2.42
C GLU A 180 14.76 12.26 -3.23
N ASP A 181 15.20 11.20 -2.55
CA ASP A 181 15.56 9.94 -3.20
C ASP A 181 14.38 9.33 -3.98
N ALA A 182 13.16 9.50 -3.44
CA ALA A 182 11.95 9.00 -4.06
C ALA A 182 11.53 9.77 -5.31
N GLU A 183 12.06 10.97 -5.55
CA GLU A 183 11.84 11.72 -6.79
C GLU A 183 12.91 11.37 -7.83
N GLU A 184 14.15 11.13 -7.40
CA GLU A 184 15.30 10.84 -8.28
C GLU A 184 15.35 9.38 -8.78
N ASP A 185 14.95 8.42 -7.94
CA ASP A 185 15.09 6.98 -8.20
C ASP A 185 13.82 6.35 -8.81
N LEU A 186 12.85 7.16 -9.25
CA LEU A 186 11.67 6.62 -9.92
C LEU A 186 12.00 6.12 -11.31
N PRO A 187 11.56 4.91 -11.68
CA PRO A 187 11.69 4.46 -13.05
C PRO A 187 11.04 5.49 -13.97
N GLU A 188 11.74 5.81 -15.06
CA GLU A 188 11.13 6.58 -16.13
C GLU A 188 9.84 5.85 -16.52
N ALA A 189 8.74 6.61 -16.57
CA ALA A 189 7.45 6.02 -16.93
C ALA A 189 7.68 5.18 -18.20
N PRO A 190 7.27 3.90 -18.22
CA PRO A 190 7.39 3.09 -19.43
C PRO A 190 6.77 3.92 -20.55
N GLU A 191 7.47 4.10 -21.67
CA GLU A 191 6.96 4.83 -22.82
C GLU A 191 5.68 4.15 -23.31
N THR A 192 4.57 4.48 -22.66
CA THR A 192 3.20 4.09 -23.00
C THR A 192 2.70 4.89 -24.21
N ALA A 193 3.63 5.52 -24.94
CA ALA A 193 3.40 6.34 -26.11
C ALA A 193 3.76 5.64 -27.44
N LYS A 194 3.93 4.32 -27.45
CA LYS A 194 3.19 3.54 -28.46
C LYS A 194 1.88 3.14 -27.83
N GLN A 195 0.98 4.13 -27.68
CA GLN A 195 -0.44 3.84 -27.49
C GLN A 195 -0.82 2.76 -28.51
N PRO A 196 -1.70 1.80 -28.18
CA PRO A 196 -2.28 0.95 -29.22
C PRO A 196 -2.80 1.91 -30.30
N HIS A 197 -2.21 1.85 -31.50
CA HIS A 197 -2.72 2.63 -32.61
C HIS A 197 -4.19 2.25 -32.71
N ASN A 198 -5.09 3.23 -32.54
CA ASN A 198 -6.49 3.06 -32.87
C ASN A 198 -6.53 2.77 -34.37
N MET A 199 -6.44 1.50 -34.75
CA MET A 199 -6.59 1.03 -36.12
C MET A 199 -8.06 1.16 -36.48
N GLU A 200 -8.40 2.25 -37.17
CA GLU A 200 -9.68 2.31 -37.89
C GLU A 200 -9.60 1.31 -39.05
N LEU A 201 -10.30 0.17 -38.90
CA LEU A 201 -10.43 -0.82 -39.97
C LEU A 201 -11.62 -0.46 -40.86
N ASN A 202 -11.40 -0.38 -42.17
CA ASN A 202 -12.48 -0.33 -43.15
C ASN A 202 -12.73 -1.74 -43.69
N CYS A 203 -13.87 -2.33 -43.30
CA CYS A 203 -14.25 -3.67 -43.71
C CYS A 203 -15.30 -3.59 -44.82
N VAL A 204 -14.92 -4.03 -46.03
CA VAL A 204 -15.84 -4.08 -47.17
C VAL A 204 -16.26 -5.53 -47.41
N LYS A 205 -17.55 -5.73 -47.65
CA LYS A 205 -18.12 -7.05 -47.95
C LYS A 205 -17.75 -7.44 -49.38
N SER A 206 -16.83 -8.39 -49.54
CA SER A 206 -16.51 -8.97 -50.84
C SER A 206 -17.64 -9.91 -51.26
N SER A 207 -17.83 -10.14 -52.56
CA SER A 207 -18.95 -10.84 -53.21
C SER A 207 -19.06 -12.36 -52.92
N GLY A 208 -18.87 -12.75 -51.67
CA GLY A 208 -19.09 -14.09 -51.13
C GLY A 208 -18.56 -14.15 -49.71
N ARG A 209 -19.45 -14.01 -48.71
CA ARG A 209 -19.32 -14.22 -47.23
C ARG A 209 -18.05 -13.77 -46.47
N GLU A 210 -16.96 -13.37 -47.10
CA GLU A 210 -15.72 -12.90 -46.47
C GLU A 210 -15.70 -11.36 -46.37
N LEU A 211 -15.43 -10.88 -45.16
CA LEU A 211 -15.14 -9.48 -44.89
C LEU A 211 -13.63 -9.27 -45.10
N LYS A 212 -13.26 -8.39 -46.04
CA LYS A 212 -11.89 -7.93 -46.17
C LYS A 212 -11.78 -6.60 -45.42
N CYS A 213 -11.04 -6.61 -44.32
CA CYS A 213 -10.71 -5.41 -43.55
C CYS A 213 -9.33 -4.94 -43.96
N GLN A 214 -9.22 -3.67 -44.34
CA GLN A 214 -7.95 -2.98 -44.55
C GLN A 214 -7.80 -1.86 -43.52
N GLU A 215 -6.58 -1.67 -43.05
CA GLU A 215 -6.23 -0.58 -42.16
C GLU A 215 -6.33 0.74 -42.93
N LEU A 216 -7.04 1.71 -42.38
CA LEU A 216 -7.11 3.03 -42.97
C LEU A 216 -5.82 3.80 -42.65
N PRO A 217 -5.26 4.56 -43.61
CA PRO A 217 -4.12 5.41 -43.35
C PRO A 217 -4.47 6.48 -42.28
N PRO A 218 -3.46 7.02 -41.58
CA PRO A 218 -3.62 8.05 -40.56
C PRO A 218 -4.45 9.23 -41.08
N LYS A 219 -5.27 9.85 -40.22
CA LYS A 219 -6.16 10.97 -40.61
C LYS A 219 -5.41 12.13 -41.26
N GLU A 220 -4.13 12.32 -40.93
CA GLU A 220 -3.28 13.38 -41.50
C GLU A 220 -2.94 13.17 -42.98
N GLU A 221 -3.05 11.95 -43.50
CA GLU A 221 -2.81 11.62 -44.91
C GLU A 221 -4.10 11.53 -45.75
N ARG A 222 -5.29 11.70 -45.14
CA ARG A 222 -6.56 11.65 -45.87
C ARG A 222 -6.83 13.01 -46.53
N ALA A 223 -6.87 13.03 -47.87
CA ALA A 223 -7.21 14.23 -48.62
C ALA A 223 -8.57 14.79 -48.17
N PRO A 224 -8.71 16.12 -48.00
CA PRO A 224 -10.00 16.73 -47.66
C PRO A 224 -10.96 16.49 -48.81
N ASN A 225 -12.05 15.76 -48.53
CA ASN A 225 -13.21 15.64 -49.40
C ASN A 225 -14.16 16.83 -49.21
#